data_AF-A0A961QSU0-F1
#
_entry.id   AF-A0A961QSU0-F1
#
_cell.length_a   1.000
_cell.length_b   1.000
_cell.length_c   1.000
_cell.angle_alpha   90.00
_cell.angle_beta   90.00
_cell.angle_gamma   90.00
#
_symmetry.space_group_name_H-M   'P 1'
#
loop_
_entity.id
_entity.type
_entity.pdbx_description
1 polymer ?
#
loop_
_entity_poly.entity_id
_entity_poly.type
_entity_poly.pdbx_seq_one_letter_code
_entity_poly.pdbx_strand_id
1 'polypeptide(L)' 'EHNVGHLYHAKPDLAGFYRSIDPTNSFNPGIGQTSKCAHWH' A
#
# COMPACT_ATOMS: atom_id res chain seq x y z
N GLU A 1 18.94 -4.92 0.60
CA GLU A 1 17.98 -3.83 0.32
C GLU A 1 16.75 -3.99 1.20
N HIS A 2 16.08 -2.90 1.56
CA HIS A 2 14.84 -2.93 2.35
C HIS A 2 13.66 -2.52 1.46
N ASN A 3 12.50 -3.15 1.66
CA ASN A 3 11.24 -2.70 1.05
C ASN A 3 10.70 -1.45 1.79
N VAL A 4 9.65 -0.82 1.26
CA VAL A 4 9.05 0.40 1.83
C VAL A 4 8.48 0.19 3.24
N GLY A 5 7.91 -1.00 3.51
CA GLY A 5 7.23 -1.29 4.76
C GLY A 5 6.18 -0.22 5.07
N HIS A 6 6.13 0.27 6.30
CA HIS A 6 5.34 1.45 6.68
C HIS A 6 6.21 2.69 6.94
N LEU A 7 7.50 2.60 6.67
CA LEU A 7 8.49 3.63 7.02
C LEU A 7 8.73 4.61 5.87
N TYR A 8 8.50 4.17 4.63
CA TYR A 8 8.78 4.95 3.44
C TYR A 8 7.55 5.04 2.54
N HIS A 9 7.42 6.18 1.85
CA HIS A 9 6.40 6.37 0.82
C HIS A 9 6.66 5.42 -0.36
N ALA A 10 5.63 4.66 -0.75
CA ALA A 10 5.64 3.92 -2.00
C ALA A 10 5.61 4.90 -3.19
N LYS A 11 6.41 4.58 -4.21
CA LYS A 11 6.32 5.26 -5.50
C LYS A 11 4.95 5.00 -6.15
N PRO A 12 4.45 5.90 -7.03
CA PRO A 12 3.12 5.77 -7.63
C PRO A 12 2.86 4.40 -8.27
N ASP A 13 3.82 3.87 -9.03
CA ASP A 13 3.67 2.57 -9.70
C ASP A 13 3.53 1.42 -8.69
N LEU A 14 4.29 1.46 -7.59
CA LEU A 14 4.24 0.45 -6.54
C LEU A 14 2.94 0.54 -5.74
N ALA A 15 2.47 1.75 -5.44
CA ALA A 15 1.17 1.95 -4.79
C ALA A 15 0.01 1.52 -5.70
N GLY A 16 0.10 1.77 -7.00
CA GLY A 16 -0.86 1.31 -8.01
C GLY A 16 -0.88 -0.22 -8.09
N PHE A 17 0.28 -0.86 -8.09
CA PHE A 17 0.40 -2.30 -8.02
C PHE A 17 -0.28 -2.87 -6.76
N TYR A 18 -0.02 -2.31 -5.57
CA TYR A 18 -0.68 -2.76 -4.34
C TYR A 18 -2.21 -2.66 -4.42
N ARG A 19 -2.74 -1.56 -4.96
CA ARG A 19 -4.19 -1.40 -5.18
C ARG A 19 -4.77 -2.43 -6.15
N SER A 20 -4.01 -2.84 -7.17
CA SER A 20 -4.45 -3.81 -8.17
C SER A 20 -4.61 -5.23 -7.63
N ILE A 21 -3.73 -5.62 -6.68
CA ILE A 21 -3.72 -6.97 -6.11
C ILE A 21 -4.52 -7.09 -4.80
N ASP A 22 -4.77 -5.97 -4.11
CA ASP A 22 -5.55 -5.91 -2.87
C ASP A 22 -6.60 -4.78 -2.94
N PRO A 23 -7.63 -4.89 -3.80
CA PRO A 23 -8.61 -3.82 -4.01
C PRO A 23 -9.43 -3.48 -2.75
N THR A 24 -9.47 -4.37 -1.76
CA THR A 24 -10.17 -4.14 -0.49
C THR A 24 -9.24 -3.65 0.64
N ASN A 25 -7.93 -3.54 0.38
CA ASN A 25 -6.91 -3.13 1.35
C ASN A 25 -6.98 -3.98 2.63
N SER A 26 -6.98 -5.30 2.50
CA SER A 26 -7.18 -6.24 3.60
C SER A 26 -5.92 -7.00 4.00
N PHE A 27 -4.94 -7.10 3.11
CA PHE A 27 -3.79 -7.98 3.32
C PHE A 27 -2.63 -7.27 4.03
N ASN A 28 -2.42 -5.98 3.78
CA ASN A 28 -1.43 -5.19 4.51
C ASN A 28 -1.75 -3.68 4.51
N PRO A 29 -2.78 -3.23 5.25
CA PRO A 29 -3.23 -1.84 5.22
C PRO A 29 -2.13 -0.85 5.61
N GLY A 30 -1.99 0.19 4.79
CA GLY A 30 -1.04 1.28 5.02
C GLY A 30 0.40 0.99 4.61
N ILE A 31 0.66 -0.09 3.87
CA ILE A 31 1.98 -0.35 3.29
C ILE A 31 2.38 0.80 2.34
N GLY A 32 3.64 1.23 2.40
CA GLY A 32 4.13 2.33 1.59
C GLY A 32 3.52 3.68 1.96
N GLN A 33 3.07 3.84 3.22
CA GLN A 33 2.35 5.02 3.71
C GLN A 33 1.06 5.31 2.89
N THR A 34 0.38 4.25 2.46
CA THR A 34 -0.95 4.31 1.85
C THR A 34 -2.06 4.36 2.91
N SER A 35 -3.33 4.38 2.50
CA SER A 35 -4.46 4.34 3.44
C SER A 35 -4.45 3.04 4.27
N LYS A 36 -4.86 3.14 5.54
CA LYS A 36 -5.12 1.99 6.42
C LYS A 36 -6.60 1.59 6.42
N CYS A 37 -7.46 2.36 5.77
CA CYS A 37 -8.89 2.08 5.70
C CYS A 37 -9.18 0.99 4.69
N ALA A 38 -10.24 0.21 4.93
CA ALA A 38 -10.79 -0.70 3.95
C ALA A 38 -11.11 0.05 2.65
N HIS A 39 -10.95 -0.62 1.51
CA HIS A 39 -11.22 -0.07 0.18
C HIS A 39 -10.47 1.23 -0.14
N TRP A 40 -9.33 1.48 0.52
CA TRP A 40 -8.43 2.61 0.25
C TRP A 40 -9.03 4.01 0.46
N HIS A 41 -10.08 4.12 1.30
CA HIS A 41 -10.70 5.39 1.70
C HIS A 41 -9.80 6.29 2.55
#